data_AF-A0A3D5BE53-F1
#
_entry.id   AF-A0A3D5BE53-F1
#
_cell.length_a   1.000
_cell.length_b   1.000
_cell.length_c   1.000
_cell.angle_alpha   90.00
_cell.angle_beta   90.00
_cell.angle_gamma   90.00
#
_symmetry.space_group_name_H-M   'P 1'
#
loop_
_entity.id
_entity.type
_entity.pdbx_description
1 polymer ?
#
loop_
_entity_poly.entity_id
_entity_poly.type
_entity_poly.pdbx_seq_one_letter_code
_entity_poly.pdbx_strand_id
1 'polypeptide(L)'
;MREGVLAGLEFTGTTPRADFWWFALAVAMVLAFAQLLSEALGPLPLQIASLVVLLPWLAASTRRLRDAGLSPWWQLISLAPVAGILVLLYLLTYPTKNAESAEPTSD
;
A
#
# COMPACT_ATOMS: atom_id res chain seq x y z
N MET A 1 28.89 8.93 15.27
CA MET A 1 27.80 8.14 15.91
C MET A 1 26.59 8.97 16.39
N ARG A 2 26.56 10.31 16.26
CA ARG A 2 25.42 11.14 16.70
C ARG A 2 24.46 11.51 15.54
N GLU A 3 24.90 11.35 14.30
CA GLU A 3 24.15 11.73 13.09
C GLU A 3 23.08 10.69 12.69
N GLY A 4 23.31 9.40 12.94
CA GLY A 4 22.33 8.35 12.63
C GLY A 4 21.04 8.39 13.44
N VAL A 5 21.07 9.00 14.64
CA VAL A 5 19.87 9.17 15.48
C VAL A 5 19.04 10.37 15.03
N LEU A 6 19.69 11.39 14.43
CA LEU A 6 18.99 12.56 13.88
C LEU A 6 18.35 12.26 12.52
N ALA A 7 18.95 11.37 11.74
CA ALA A 7 18.35 10.85 10.49
C ALA A 7 17.02 10.10 10.72
N GLY A 8 16.85 9.47 11.89
CA GLY A 8 15.57 8.87 12.28
C GLY A 8 14.46 9.88 12.60
N LEU A 9 14.80 11.16 12.76
CA LEU A 9 13.88 12.28 13.01
C LEU A 9 13.64 13.13 11.75
N GLU A 10 14.33 12.83 10.65
CA GLU A 10 14.09 13.46 9.35
C GLU A 10 12.88 12.80 8.68
N PHE A 11 11.70 13.37 8.90
CA PHE A 11 10.45 13.07 8.17
C PHE A 11 10.49 13.52 6.69
N THR A 12 11.69 13.54 6.10
CA THR A 12 11.99 13.92 4.71
C THR A 12 12.25 12.69 3.85
N GLY A 13 12.10 11.48 4.39
CA GLY A 13 12.15 10.24 3.64
C GLY A 13 10.88 10.04 2.82
N THR A 14 10.99 10.13 1.49
CA THR A 14 9.98 9.57 0.59
C THR A 14 9.89 8.08 0.88
N THR A 15 8.73 7.58 1.31
CA THR A 15 8.51 6.16 1.52
C THR A 15 8.78 5.43 0.20
N PRO A 16 9.87 4.65 0.07
CA PRO A 16 10.19 3.99 -1.18
C PRO A 16 9.05 3.04 -1.56
N ARG A 17 8.85 2.81 -2.87
CA ARG A 17 7.77 1.92 -3.37
C ARG A 17 7.84 0.53 -2.70
N ALA A 18 9.05 0.12 -2.32
CA ALA A 18 9.34 -1.11 -1.60
C ALA A 18 8.58 -1.23 -0.26
N ASP A 19 8.49 -0.17 0.53
CA ASP A 19 7.82 -0.22 1.85
C ASP A 19 6.32 -0.45 1.70
N PHE A 20 5.70 0.15 0.68
CA PHE A 20 4.30 -0.11 0.34
C PHE A 20 4.09 -1.57 -0.05
N TRP A 21 4.96 -2.14 -0.90
CA TRP A 21 4.85 -3.54 -1.30
C TRP A 21 5.16 -4.51 -0.17
N TRP A 22 6.07 -4.18 0.75
CA TRP A 22 6.30 -4.96 1.97
C TRP A 22 5.08 -4.94 2.90
N PHE A 23 4.45 -3.78 3.09
CA PHE A 23 3.18 -3.69 3.80
C PHE A 23 2.09 -4.51 3.10
N ALA A 24 1.98 -4.43 1.78
CA ALA A 24 1.01 -5.21 1.01
C ALA A 24 1.25 -6.72 1.12
N LEU A 25 2.53 -7.14 1.13
CA LEU A 25 2.91 -8.53 1.34
C LEU A 25 2.56 -8.98 2.77
N ALA A 26 2.82 -8.16 3.78
CA ALA A 26 2.44 -8.46 5.16
C ALA A 26 0.92 -8.64 5.31
N VAL A 27 0.15 -7.76 4.67
CA VAL A 27 -1.32 -7.88 4.58
C VAL A 27 -1.74 -9.19 3.90
N ALA A 28 -1.13 -9.53 2.76
CA ALA A 28 -1.42 -10.79 2.06
C ALA A 28 -1.10 -12.01 2.92
N MET A 29 0.02 -12.00 3.66
CA MET A 29 0.42 -13.06 4.58
C MET A 29 -0.58 -13.23 5.73
N VAL A 30 -1.03 -12.13 6.34
CA VAL A 30 -2.04 -12.16 7.42
C VAL A 30 -3.36 -12.76 6.91
N LEU A 31 -3.82 -12.34 5.72
CA LEU A 31 -5.05 -12.85 5.13
C LEU A 31 -4.93 -14.33 4.72
N ALA A 32 -3.78 -14.74 4.18
CA ALA A 32 -3.50 -16.15 3.85
C ALA A 32 -3.48 -17.01 5.11
N PHE A 33 -2.85 -16.55 6.19
CA PHE A 33 -2.87 -17.26 7.47
C PHE A 33 -4.29 -17.35 8.06
N ALA A 34 -5.07 -16.26 7.98
CA ALA A 34 -6.46 -16.26 8.42
C ALA A 34 -7.36 -17.20 7.60
N GLN A 35 -7.10 -17.35 6.29
CA GLN A 35 -7.75 -18.33 5.41
C GLN A 35 -7.49 -19.77 5.90
N LEU A 36 -6.23 -20.13 6.15
CA LEU A 36 -5.89 -21.46 6.68
C LEU A 36 -6.56 -21.74 8.02
N LEU A 37 -6.60 -20.73 8.90
CA LEU A 37 -7.27 -20.85 10.20
C LEU A 37 -8.79 -21.00 10.06
N SER A 38 -9.37 -20.37 9.02
CA SER A 38 -10.79 -20.45 8.70
C SER A 38 -11.22 -21.83 8.23
N GLU A 39 -10.34 -22.60 7.58
CA GLU A 39 -10.62 -23.99 7.21
C GLU A 39 -10.75 -24.90 8.44
N ALA A 40 -10.01 -24.58 9.52
CA ALA A 40 -10.01 -25.37 10.75
C ALA A 40 -11.07 -24.95 11.78
N LEU A 41 -11.33 -23.64 11.93
CA LEU A 41 -12.15 -23.06 13.01
C LEU A 41 -13.47 -22.45 12.53
N GLY A 42 -13.77 -22.53 11.23
CA GLY A 42 -14.92 -21.90 10.60
C GLY A 42 -14.65 -20.45 10.15
N PRO A 43 -15.64 -19.73 9.57
CA PRO A 43 -15.42 -18.49 8.83
C PRO A 43 -15.05 -17.25 9.66
N LEU A 44 -15.24 -17.30 10.98
CA LEU A 44 -15.09 -16.12 11.86
C LEU A 44 -13.68 -15.50 11.86
N PRO A 45 -12.57 -16.26 11.91
CA PRO A 45 -11.23 -15.69 11.93
C PRO A 45 -10.92 -14.86 10.67
N LEU A 46 -11.36 -15.34 9.50
CA LEU A 46 -11.19 -14.63 8.23
C LEU A 46 -12.02 -13.35 8.16
N GLN A 47 -13.26 -13.39 8.64
CA GLN A 47 -14.12 -12.21 8.68
C GLN A 47 -13.54 -11.10 9.58
N ILE A 48 -13.01 -11.46 10.74
CA ILE A 48 -12.39 -10.49 11.66
C ILE A 48 -11.08 -9.95 11.06
N ALA A 49 -10.21 -10.84 10.57
CA ALA A 49 -8.94 -10.43 9.98
C ALA A 49 -9.13 -9.51 8.77
N SER A 50 -10.09 -9.83 7.88
CA SER A 50 -10.39 -8.99 6.73
C SER A 50 -10.87 -7.59 7.13
N LEU A 51 -11.74 -7.45 8.13
CA LEU A 51 -12.21 -6.14 8.61
C LEU A 51 -11.07 -5.32 9.24
N VAL A 52 -10.22 -5.94 10.04
CA VAL A 52 -9.08 -5.27 10.68
C VAL A 52 -8.07 -4.79 9.64
N VAL A 53 -7.80 -5.61 8.63
CA VAL A 53 -6.84 -5.32 7.56
C VAL A 53 -7.40 -4.37 6.51
N LEU A 54 -8.73 -4.31 6.34
CA LEU A 54 -9.39 -3.44 5.37
C LEU A 54 -9.06 -1.96 5.63
N LEU A 55 -9.12 -1.51 6.88
CA LEU A 55 -8.85 -0.12 7.26
C LEU A 55 -7.43 0.35 6.89
N PRO A 56 -6.35 -0.32 7.34
CA PRO A 56 -4.99 0.08 6.99
C PRO A 56 -4.69 -0.10 5.50
N TRP A 57 -5.25 -1.13 4.84
CA TRP A 57 -5.15 -1.28 3.38
C TRP A 57 -5.77 -0.09 2.63
N LEU A 58 -6.94 0.36 3.09
CA LEU A 58 -7.64 1.48 2.48
C LEU A 58 -6.83 2.77 2.63
N ALA A 59 -6.34 3.03 3.85
CA ALA A 59 -5.52 4.20 4.17
C ALA A 59 -4.20 4.23 3.39
N ALA A 60 -3.50 3.09 3.29
CA ALA A 60 -2.24 2.97 2.56
C ALA A 60 -2.43 3.22 1.06
N SER A 61 -3.49 2.65 0.48
CA SER A 61 -3.81 2.82 -0.94
C SER A 61 -4.18 4.27 -1.26
N THR A 62 -4.98 4.92 -0.41
CA THR A 62 -5.32 6.35 -0.55
C THR A 62 -4.08 7.25 -0.50
N ARG A 63 -3.14 6.97 0.43
CA ARG A 63 -1.87 7.70 0.51
C ARG A 63 -1.04 7.51 -0.75
N ARG A 64 -0.89 6.27 -1.22
CA ARG A 64 -0.09 5.96 -2.42
C ARG A 64 -0.66 6.60 -3.68
N LEU A 65 -1.98 6.58 -3.87
CA LEU A 65 -2.65 7.27 -4.98
C LEU A 65 -2.37 8.78 -4.93
N ARG A 66 -2.47 9.40 -3.74
CA ARG A 66 -2.17 10.82 -3.55
C ARG A 66 -0.70 11.14 -3.84
N ASP A 67 0.23 10.29 -3.39
CA ASP A 67 1.66 10.45 -3.62
C ASP A 67 2.04 10.26 -5.11
N ALA A 68 1.27 9.45 -5.85
CA ALA A 68 1.36 9.32 -7.31
C ALA A 68 0.70 10.49 -8.07
N GLY A 69 0.10 11.47 -7.39
CA GLY A 69 -0.62 12.59 -8.00
C GLY A 69 -1.99 12.21 -8.58
N LEU A 70 -2.52 11.04 -8.22
CA LEU A 70 -3.81 10.52 -8.68
C LEU A 70 -4.92 10.81 -7.65
N SER A 71 -6.15 10.90 -8.14
CA SER A 71 -7.33 11.12 -7.31
C SER A 71 -7.63 9.89 -6.44
N PRO A 72 -7.87 10.03 -5.12
CA PRO A 72 -8.27 8.93 -4.23
C PRO A 72 -9.55 8.20 -4.67
N TRP A 73 -10.39 8.86 -5.47
CA TRP A 73 -11.63 8.28 -5.99
C TRP A 73 -11.41 7.08 -6.91
N TRP A 74 -10.20 6.91 -7.46
CA TRP A 74 -9.82 5.69 -8.20
C TRP A 74 -9.92 4.43 -7.35
N GLN A 75 -9.86 4.56 -6.02
CA GLN A 75 -10.03 3.43 -5.12
C GLN A 75 -11.44 2.81 -5.16
N LEU A 76 -12.46 3.57 -5.56
CA LEU A 76 -13.82 3.02 -5.76
C LEU A 76 -13.89 1.98 -6.87
N ILE A 77 -12.94 1.99 -7.80
CA ILE A 77 -12.89 1.00 -8.87
C ILE A 77 -12.66 -0.40 -8.32
N SER A 78 -12.08 -0.57 -7.13
CA SER A 78 -11.96 -1.88 -6.48
C SER A 78 -13.29 -2.53 -6.11
N LEU A 79 -14.43 -1.80 -6.17
CA LEU A 79 -15.75 -2.43 -6.09
C LEU A 79 -16.00 -3.39 -7.27
N ALA A 80 -15.33 -3.20 -8.40
CA ALA A 80 -15.29 -4.17 -9.48
C ALA A 80 -14.24 -5.26 -9.13
N PRO A 81 -14.67 -6.50 -8.81
CA PRO A 81 -13.83 -7.46 -8.09
C PRO A 81 -12.61 -7.94 -8.88
N VAL A 82 -12.69 -8.02 -10.22
CA VAL A 82 -11.56 -8.51 -11.05
C VAL A 82 -10.87 -7.35 -11.73
N ALA A 83 -11.55 -6.69 -12.67
CA ALA A 83 -10.96 -5.59 -13.43
C ALA A 83 -10.52 -4.44 -12.53
N GLY A 84 -11.27 -4.17 -11.45
CA GLY A 84 -11.03 -3.02 -10.62
C GLY A 84 -9.82 -3.16 -9.72
N ILE A 85 -9.61 -4.35 -9.16
CA ILE A 85 -8.41 -4.65 -8.37
C ILE A 85 -7.16 -4.59 -9.25
N LEU A 86 -7.21 -5.13 -10.47
CA LEU A 86 -6.07 -5.09 -11.40
C LEU A 86 -5.68 -3.67 -11.79
N VAL A 87 -6.67 -2.83 -12.11
CA VAL A 87 -6.46 -1.42 -12.40
C VAL A 87 -5.86 -0.71 -11.18
N LEU A 88 -6.41 -0.93 -9.99
CA LEU A 88 -5.90 -0.30 -8.77
C LEU A 88 -4.45 -0.73 -8.47
N LEU A 89 -4.12 -2.01 -8.61
CA LEU A 89 -2.75 -2.51 -8.44
C LEU A 89 -1.79 -1.85 -9.43
N TYR A 90 -2.21 -1.70 -10.69
CA TYR A 90 -1.42 -0.96 -11.69
C TYR A 90 -1.21 0.50 -11.29
N LEU A 91 -2.26 1.21 -10.85
CA LEU A 91 -2.15 2.60 -10.37
C LEU A 91 -1.18 2.73 -9.18
N LEU A 92 -1.14 1.75 -8.28
CA LEU A 92 -0.25 1.77 -7.11
C LEU A 92 1.25 1.63 -7.48
N THR A 93 1.56 1.12 -8.68
CA THR A 93 2.95 1.02 -9.19
C THR A 93 3.53 2.33 -9.71
N TYR A 94 2.69 3.35 -9.99
CA TYR A 94 3.13 4.59 -10.63
C TYR A 94 4.25 5.31 -9.85
N PRO A 95 5.16 6.01 -10.55
CA PRO A 95 6.12 6.90 -9.92
C PRO A 95 5.45 7.96 -9.07
N THR A 96 6.05 8.27 -7.93
CA THR A 96 5.70 9.49 -7.20
C THR A 96 6.15 10.68 -8.02
N LYS A 97 5.28 11.67 -8.23
CA LYS A 97 5.53 12.87 -9.05
C LYS A 97 6.84 13.60 -8.69
N ASN A 98 7.28 13.51 -7.44
CA ASN A 98 8.51 14.15 -6.95
C ASN A 98 9.81 13.51 -7.48
N ALA A 99 9.74 12.30 -8.07
CA ALA A 99 10.92 11.65 -8.64
C ALA A 99 11.31 12.25 -10.01
N GLU A 100 10.36 12.87 -10.72
CA GLU A 100 10.58 13.38 -12.07
C GLU A 100 11.30 14.75 -12.07
N SER A 101 11.10 15.57 -11.03
CA SER A 101 11.81 16.84 -10.85
C SER A 101 13.29 16.70 -10.46
N ALA A 102 13.77 15.49 -10.23
CA ALA A 102 15.17 15.20 -9.90
C ALA A 102 15.98 14.66 -11.09
N GLU A 103 15.35 14.46 -12.25
CA GLU A 103 16.07 14.16 -13.48
C GLU A 103 16.63 15.49 -14.02
N PRO A 104 17.95 15.72 -13.99
CA PRO A 104 18.50 16.91 -14.63
C PRO A 104 18.22 16.76 -16.12
N THR A 105 17.56 17.77 -16.68
CA THR A 105 17.51 18.03 -18.11
C THR A 105 18.90 17.81 -18.70
N SER A 106 19.09 16.66 -19.36
CA SER A 106 20.26 16.40 -20.18
C SER A 106 19.98 17.03 -21.54
N ASP A 107 20.33 18.31 -21.63
CA ASP A 107 20.80 18.91 -22.88
C ASP A 107 22.09 18.22 -23.35
#